data_AF-T2J9A8-F1
#
_entry.id   AF-T2J9A8-F1
#
_cell.length_a   1.000
_cell.length_b   1.000
_cell.length_c   1.000
_cell.angle_alpha   90.00
_cell.angle_beta   90.00
_cell.angle_gamma   90.00
#
_symmetry.space_group_name_H-M   'P 1'
#
loop_
_entity.id
_entity.type
_entity.pdbx_description
1 polymer ?
#
loop_
_entity_poly.entity_id
_entity_poly.type
_entity_poly.pdbx_seq_one_letter_code
_entity_poly.pdbx_strand_id
1 'polypeptide(L)'
;MSKVWHESDFSANLFFITAKKMNFRNVLLTTIMGGGLILVGFMVGSQYRPQEETQVKTPYATSPNVLRVKTLKITPISRYSTQRTYIGETATMRESSLGFERGGKVVQVYIEEGDRVTKGQIIAKLDTSDLETQKLDLEAQQSQQLAVLAELTAGERKERIDAARAKVQQLQERLSLEVAKRERREYLYQEGAISLEQLDEVSFNSNVLAAQLAEAQSLLDELLAGTRIEQIDKQKAVIKQMDAKIEQINLDITKSNLKSPYSGTIAQQLIDEGTLVSLGES
;
A
#
# COMPACT_ATOMS: atom_id res chain seq x y z
N MET A 1 46.38 12.53 23.73
CA MET A 1 45.64 11.94 24.88
C MET A 1 44.46 11.19 24.27
N SER A 2 44.20 9.92 24.46
CA SER A 2 44.84 8.74 25.08
C SER A 2 43.92 7.60 24.62
N LYS A 3 44.43 6.55 23.94
CA LYS A 3 44.56 5.17 24.48
C LYS A 3 43.19 4.52 24.83
N VAL A 4 42.83 3.28 24.46
CA VAL A 4 43.59 2.02 24.25
C VAL A 4 42.53 0.95 23.85
N TRP A 5 42.75 0.10 22.83
CA TRP A 5 43.04 -1.36 22.85
C TRP A 5 42.30 -2.17 23.95
N HIS A 6 41.65 -3.32 23.74
CA HIS A 6 42.10 -4.68 23.35
C HIS A 6 40.80 -5.57 23.37
N GLU A 7 40.54 -6.52 22.48
CA GLU A 7 41.07 -7.90 22.39
C GLU A 7 40.93 -8.76 23.68
N SER A 8 40.16 -9.85 23.59
CA SER A 8 40.27 -11.10 24.38
C SER A 8 39.08 -11.98 24.00
N ASP A 9 39.20 -13.08 23.24
CA ASP A 9 39.79 -14.38 23.59
C ASP A 9 39.42 -14.88 25.00
N PHE A 10 38.55 -15.90 25.06
CA PHE A 10 38.40 -16.85 26.16
C PHE A 10 37.69 -18.12 25.62
N SER A 11 38.40 -19.17 25.18
CA SER A 11 38.80 -20.37 25.94
C SER A 11 37.68 -20.94 26.85
N ALA A 12 37.05 -22.08 26.52
CA ALA A 12 37.50 -23.46 26.70
C ALA A 12 36.90 -24.14 27.97
N ASN A 13 36.55 -25.43 27.80
CA ASN A 13 36.40 -26.48 28.82
C ASN A 13 35.08 -26.49 29.64
N LEU A 14 34.41 -27.60 29.99
CA LEU A 14 34.74 -29.04 29.95
C LEU A 14 33.46 -29.86 30.33
N PHE A 15 33.39 -31.13 29.90
CA PHE A 15 32.61 -32.27 30.47
C PHE A 15 31.05 -32.28 30.35
N PHE A 16 30.32 -33.38 30.10
CA PHE A 16 30.52 -34.82 30.34
C PHE A 16 29.80 -35.70 29.28
N ILE A 17 30.57 -36.63 28.71
CA ILE A 17 30.34 -38.04 28.33
C ILE A 17 28.90 -38.62 28.49
N THR A 18 28.38 -39.35 27.48
CA THR A 18 28.08 -40.81 27.55
C THR A 18 27.87 -41.46 26.16
N ALA A 19 28.56 -42.59 25.97
CA ALA A 19 28.66 -43.59 24.89
C ALA A 19 27.38 -43.90 24.07
N LYS A 20 27.39 -44.50 22.86
CA LYS A 20 28.05 -45.78 22.46
C LYS A 20 27.80 -46.10 20.96
N LYS A 21 28.88 -46.40 20.20
CA LYS A 21 29.08 -47.45 19.14
C LYS A 21 27.90 -47.79 18.19
N MET A 22 28.04 -47.96 16.87
CA MET A 22 29.18 -48.36 16.03
C MET A 22 28.79 -48.22 14.55
N ASN A 23 29.67 -47.67 13.71
CA ASN A 23 29.44 -47.49 12.27
C ASN A 23 29.85 -48.70 11.42
N PHE A 24 29.08 -48.84 10.35
CA PHE A 24 29.28 -49.60 9.12
C PHE A 24 30.72 -49.60 8.57
N ARG A 25 31.18 -50.76 8.07
CA ARG A 25 32.30 -50.90 7.12
C ARG A 25 32.06 -52.03 6.12
N ASN A 26 31.69 -51.61 4.92
CA ASN A 26 32.15 -52.00 3.58
C ASN A 26 33.20 -53.12 3.37
N VAL A 27 33.01 -53.85 2.23
CA VAL A 27 34.00 -54.32 1.21
C VAL A 27 34.39 -55.82 1.15
N LEU A 28 33.79 -56.51 0.15
CA LEU A 28 34.37 -57.21 -1.05
C LEU A 28 35.29 -58.47 -0.98
N LEU A 29 35.10 -59.29 -2.03
CA LEU A 29 36.01 -60.24 -2.74
C LEU A 29 36.22 -61.62 -2.08
N THR A 30 36.29 -62.79 -2.73
CA THR A 30 36.65 -63.27 -4.10
C THR A 30 36.42 -64.82 -4.11
N THR A 31 35.83 -65.49 -5.11
CA THR A 31 36.41 -66.01 -6.39
C THR A 31 37.08 -67.43 -6.34
N ILE A 32 36.42 -68.41 -6.99
CA ILE A 32 36.90 -69.51 -7.88
C ILE A 32 37.49 -70.86 -7.35
N MET A 33 37.19 -71.91 -8.15
CA MET A 33 37.68 -73.31 -8.28
C MET A 33 36.82 -74.39 -7.60
N GLY A 34 36.42 -75.52 -8.19
CA GLY A 34 36.75 -76.19 -9.46
C GLY A 34 36.96 -77.71 -9.24
N GLY A 35 36.29 -78.58 -10.04
CA GLY A 35 36.56 -80.03 -10.24
C GLY A 35 36.05 -80.99 -9.14
N GLY A 36 35.62 -82.25 -9.35
CA GLY A 36 35.74 -83.25 -10.43
C GLY A 36 35.97 -84.64 -9.77
N LEU A 37 35.06 -85.62 -9.88
CA LEU A 37 35.12 -86.85 -10.72
C LEU A 37 35.85 -88.10 -10.11
N ILE A 38 35.21 -89.28 -10.29
CA ILE A 38 35.72 -90.70 -10.35
C ILE A 38 35.80 -91.51 -9.03
N LEU A 39 35.57 -92.83 -8.90
CA LEU A 39 34.86 -93.97 -9.58
C LEU A 39 35.42 -95.29 -8.95
N VAL A 40 34.68 -96.42 -9.03
CA VAL A 40 35.07 -97.86 -8.88
C VAL A 40 35.22 -98.40 -7.43
N GLY A 41 34.77 -99.59 -7.02
CA GLY A 41 34.21 -100.81 -7.67
C GLY A 41 33.90 -101.88 -6.58
N PHE A 42 32.92 -102.78 -6.69
CA PHE A 42 32.73 -103.97 -7.55
C PHE A 42 33.12 -105.31 -6.86
N MET A 43 32.15 -106.21 -6.62
CA MET A 43 32.24 -107.69 -6.74
C MET A 43 30.87 -108.33 -6.44
N VAL A 44 30.05 -108.79 -7.42
CA VAL A 44 30.04 -110.10 -8.15
C VAL A 44 29.75 -111.28 -7.20
N GLY A 45 28.83 -112.23 -7.44
CA GLY A 45 27.93 -112.62 -8.54
C GLY A 45 26.77 -113.46 -7.92
N SER A 46 25.90 -114.20 -8.59
CA SER A 46 25.83 -114.69 -9.97
C SER A 46 24.46 -115.38 -10.17
N GLN A 47 23.88 -115.19 -11.36
CA GLN A 47 23.27 -116.25 -12.19
C GLN A 47 21.82 -116.78 -11.96
N TYR A 48 21.12 -116.91 -13.10
CA TYR A 48 19.94 -117.72 -13.49
C TYR A 48 18.48 -117.20 -13.33
N ARG A 49 17.85 -117.01 -14.51
CA ARG A 49 16.41 -117.07 -14.89
C ARG A 49 16.09 -118.54 -15.33
N PRO A 50 14.84 -119.02 -15.60
CA PRO A 50 13.49 -118.43 -15.60
C PRO A 50 12.31 -119.34 -15.07
N GLN A 51 11.08 -118.79 -15.10
CA GLN A 51 9.70 -119.34 -15.29
C GLN A 51 9.25 -120.73 -14.76
N GLU A 52 8.11 -120.77 -14.02
CA GLU A 52 6.85 -121.45 -14.41
C GLU A 52 5.69 -121.21 -13.40
N GLU A 53 4.46 -121.30 -13.92
CA GLU A 53 3.13 -121.13 -13.29
C GLU A 53 2.86 -122.21 -12.21
N THR A 54 1.95 -122.12 -11.22
CA THR A 54 0.48 -122.13 -11.36
C THR A 54 -0.16 -122.22 -9.94
N GLN A 55 -1.19 -121.41 -9.65
CA GLN A 55 -2.44 -121.69 -8.86
C GLN A 55 -2.39 -122.31 -7.43
N VAL A 56 -3.29 -122.07 -6.47
CA VAL A 56 -4.56 -121.32 -6.27
C VAL A 56 -4.84 -121.33 -4.74
N LYS A 57 -5.43 -120.26 -4.20
CA LYS A 57 -6.52 -120.26 -3.21
C LYS A 57 -6.88 -118.81 -2.78
N THR A 58 -8.09 -118.39 -3.12
CA THR A 58 -8.85 -117.26 -2.51
C THR A 58 -10.10 -117.85 -1.83
N PRO A 59 -10.92 -117.13 -1.02
CA PRO A 59 -10.92 -115.69 -0.70
C PRO A 59 -11.21 -115.33 0.79
N TYR A 60 -10.90 -114.09 1.19
CA TYR A 60 -11.70 -113.35 2.17
C TYR A 60 -11.93 -111.92 1.65
N ALA A 61 -13.19 -111.49 1.69
CA ALA A 61 -13.68 -110.21 1.17
C ALA A 61 -13.37 -109.04 2.12
N THR A 62 -12.99 -107.88 1.56
CA THR A 62 -12.73 -106.65 2.33
C THR A 62 -13.49 -105.48 1.70
N SER A 63 -14.34 -104.83 2.51
CA SER A 63 -15.16 -103.67 2.17
C SER A 63 -14.32 -102.40 1.92
N PRO A 64 -14.78 -101.44 1.09
CA PRO A 64 -14.01 -100.24 0.76
C PRO A 64 -13.99 -99.23 1.92
N ASN A 65 -12.78 -98.81 2.32
CA ASN A 65 -12.54 -97.78 3.33
C ASN A 65 -12.60 -96.38 2.71
N VAL A 66 -13.62 -95.59 3.06
CA VAL A 66 -13.78 -94.20 2.61
C VAL A 66 -13.34 -93.23 3.70
N LEU A 67 -12.30 -92.43 3.42
CA LEU A 67 -11.79 -91.39 4.32
C LEU A 67 -12.78 -90.21 4.39
N ARG A 68 -13.28 -89.91 5.59
CA ARG A 68 -14.17 -88.77 5.84
C ARG A 68 -13.37 -87.48 5.93
N VAL A 69 -13.55 -86.58 4.96
CA VAL A 69 -13.02 -85.21 5.00
C VAL A 69 -14.05 -84.26 5.60
N LYS A 70 -13.62 -83.40 6.51
CA LYS A 70 -14.46 -82.36 7.13
C LYS A 70 -14.32 -81.09 6.29
N THR A 71 -15.39 -80.68 5.62
CA THR A 71 -15.40 -79.45 4.81
C THR A 71 -15.78 -78.25 5.67
N LEU A 72 -14.99 -77.17 5.57
CA LEU A 72 -15.33 -75.85 6.12
C LEU A 72 -16.06 -75.05 5.04
N LYS A 73 -17.31 -74.70 5.30
CA LYS A 73 -18.12 -73.89 4.39
C LYS A 73 -17.71 -72.42 4.54
N ILE A 74 -16.87 -71.93 3.65
CA ILE A 74 -16.45 -70.52 3.63
C ILE A 74 -17.65 -69.69 3.18
N THR A 75 -18.18 -68.85 4.07
CA THR A 75 -19.18 -67.84 3.70
C THR A 75 -18.43 -66.60 3.23
N PRO A 76 -18.63 -66.14 1.97
CA PRO A 76 -17.98 -64.94 1.50
C PRO A 76 -18.53 -63.74 2.29
N ILE A 77 -17.68 -63.12 3.10
CA ILE A 77 -17.97 -61.79 3.64
C ILE A 77 -17.99 -60.84 2.45
N SER A 78 -19.18 -60.34 2.10
CA SER A 78 -19.40 -59.54 0.88
C SER A 78 -18.73 -58.17 0.93
N ARG A 79 -18.17 -57.77 2.09
CA ARG A 79 -17.41 -56.54 2.28
C ARG A 79 -16.50 -56.69 3.50
N TYR A 80 -15.22 -56.43 3.31
CA TYR A 80 -14.30 -56.14 4.41
C TYR A 80 -14.14 -54.61 4.48
N SER A 81 -14.34 -54.02 5.65
CA SER A 81 -14.05 -52.60 5.86
C SER A 81 -12.56 -52.47 6.14
N THR A 82 -11.79 -52.01 5.15
CA THR A 82 -10.39 -51.63 5.36
C THR A 82 -10.34 -50.14 5.65
N GLN A 83 -10.04 -49.79 6.90
CA GLN A 83 -9.80 -48.41 7.27
C GLN A 83 -8.40 -48.03 6.78
N ARG A 84 -8.33 -47.33 5.64
CA ARG A 84 -7.07 -46.84 5.07
C ARG A 84 -6.77 -45.48 5.67
N THR A 85 -5.67 -45.38 6.38
CA THR A 85 -5.16 -44.10 6.88
C THR A 85 -4.26 -43.52 5.80
N TYR A 86 -4.61 -42.33 5.32
CA TYR A 86 -3.80 -41.55 4.42
C TYR A 86 -3.20 -40.38 5.21
N ILE A 87 -1.90 -40.15 5.04
CA ILE A 87 -1.27 -38.91 5.50
C ILE A 87 -1.58 -37.88 4.41
N GLY A 88 -2.40 -36.90 4.75
CA GLY A 88 -2.68 -35.75 3.89
C GLY A 88 -1.95 -34.52 4.43
N GLU A 89 -1.45 -33.70 3.51
CA GLU A 89 -0.93 -32.37 3.84
C GLU A 89 -2.06 -31.35 3.67
N THR A 90 -2.24 -30.48 4.65
CA THR A 90 -3.19 -29.38 4.57
C THR A 90 -2.48 -28.17 3.96
N ALA A 91 -2.83 -27.82 2.73
CA ALA A 91 -2.34 -26.60 2.09
C ALA A 91 -3.39 -25.49 2.16
N THR A 92 -2.95 -24.25 2.39
CA THR A 92 -3.81 -23.07 2.41
C THR A 92 -4.32 -22.78 0.99
N MET A 93 -5.63 -22.57 0.84
CA MET A 93 -6.22 -22.25 -0.48
C MET A 93 -5.76 -20.89 -1.04
N ARG A 94 -5.46 -19.92 -0.17
CA ARG A 94 -4.94 -18.61 -0.55
C ARG A 94 -4.10 -18.00 0.57
N GLU A 95 -2.88 -17.61 0.22
CA GLU A 95 -1.93 -16.92 1.09
C GLU A 95 -1.50 -15.62 0.40
N SER A 96 -1.35 -14.53 1.15
CA SER A 96 -0.81 -13.25 0.65
C SER A 96 0.07 -12.64 1.72
N SER A 97 1.27 -12.24 1.31
CA SER A 97 2.12 -11.37 2.13
C SER A 97 1.55 -9.95 2.11
N LEU A 98 1.47 -9.31 3.27
CA LEU A 98 1.00 -7.93 3.41
C LEU A 98 2.15 -7.10 3.94
N GLY A 99 2.53 -6.06 3.19
CA GLY A 99 3.57 -5.12 3.57
C GLY A 99 3.06 -3.68 3.51
N PHE A 100 3.79 -2.76 4.12
CA PHE A 100 3.44 -1.35 4.04
C PHE A 100 3.73 -0.77 2.64
N GLU A 101 2.82 0.08 2.18
CA GLU A 101 3.00 0.86 0.94
C GLU A 101 4.00 2.01 1.09
N ARG A 102 4.56 2.21 2.29
CA ARG A 102 5.58 3.22 2.59
C ARG A 102 6.54 2.67 3.64
N GLY A 103 7.81 3.07 3.55
CA GLY A 103 8.77 2.79 4.61
C GLY A 103 8.56 3.70 5.82
N GLY A 104 8.87 3.20 7.01
CA GLY A 104 8.73 3.95 8.25
C GLY A 104 8.97 3.07 9.47
N LYS A 105 8.92 3.67 10.65
CA LYS A 105 9.02 2.95 11.92
C LYS A 105 7.65 2.42 12.32
N VAL A 106 7.51 1.12 12.59
CA VAL A 106 6.29 0.54 13.15
C VAL A 106 6.14 1.02 14.59
N VAL A 107 5.03 1.70 14.89
CA VAL A 107 4.74 2.18 16.26
C VAL A 107 3.86 1.20 17.00
N GLN A 108 2.97 0.51 16.28
CA GLN A 108 2.00 -0.38 16.91
C GLN A 108 1.59 -1.52 15.98
N VAL A 109 1.44 -2.72 16.56
CA VAL A 109 0.87 -3.91 15.91
C VAL A 109 -0.35 -4.36 16.74
N TYR A 110 -1.49 -4.57 16.09
CA TYR A 110 -2.78 -4.81 16.75
C TYR A 110 -3.23 -6.27 16.77
N ILE A 111 -2.46 -7.18 16.16
CA ILE A 111 -2.81 -8.59 16.02
C ILE A 111 -1.62 -9.47 16.36
N GLU A 112 -1.90 -10.72 16.68
CA GLU A 112 -0.90 -11.76 16.89
C GLU A 112 -1.08 -12.92 15.90
N GLU A 113 -0.10 -13.81 15.81
CA GLU A 113 -0.20 -15.03 14.99
C GLU A 113 -1.39 -15.90 15.44
N GLY A 114 -2.20 -16.36 14.47
CA GLY A 114 -3.41 -17.13 14.72
C GLY A 114 -4.68 -16.30 14.91
N ASP A 115 -4.58 -14.97 14.99
CA ASP A 115 -5.76 -14.10 15.09
C ASP A 115 -6.59 -14.08 13.80
N ARG A 116 -7.91 -13.94 13.97
CA ARG A 116 -8.84 -13.72 12.86
C ARG A 116 -9.01 -12.23 12.60
N VAL A 117 -8.81 -11.83 11.35
CA VAL A 117 -9.01 -10.44 10.89
C VAL A 117 -10.14 -10.35 9.88
N THR A 118 -10.76 -9.18 9.83
CA THR A 118 -11.80 -8.84 8.85
C THR A 118 -11.23 -7.93 7.76
N LYS A 119 -11.87 -7.93 6.58
CA LYS A 119 -11.52 -7.00 5.50
C LYS A 119 -11.61 -5.54 5.98
N GLY A 120 -10.52 -4.79 5.81
CA GLY A 120 -10.39 -3.38 6.19
C GLY A 120 -9.86 -3.15 7.61
N GLN A 121 -9.72 -4.21 8.42
CA GLN A 121 -9.17 -4.12 9.77
C GLN A 121 -7.71 -3.65 9.73
N ILE A 122 -7.38 -2.69 10.59
CA ILE A 122 -6.01 -2.19 10.76
C ILE A 122 -5.21 -3.26 11.51
N ILE A 123 -4.09 -3.65 10.93
CA ILE A 123 -3.17 -4.69 11.42
C ILE A 123 -2.01 -4.03 12.16
N ALA A 124 -1.41 -3.01 11.55
CA ALA A 124 -0.25 -2.30 12.10
C ALA A 124 -0.24 -0.84 11.64
N LYS A 125 0.48 0.01 12.37
CA LYS A 125 0.57 1.44 12.12
C LYS A 125 2.03 1.92 12.16
N LEU A 126 2.42 2.71 11.15
CA LEU A 126 3.70 3.41 11.14
C LEU A 126 3.63 4.73 11.91
N ASP A 127 4.79 5.24 12.29
CA ASP A 127 4.94 6.60 12.81
C ASP A 127 4.55 7.62 11.72
N THR A 128 3.55 8.44 12.02
CA THR A 128 3.07 9.50 11.13
C THR A 128 3.31 10.89 11.70
N SER A 129 4.07 11.03 12.79
CA SER A 129 4.29 12.33 13.47
C SER A 129 4.85 13.41 12.53
N ASP A 130 5.83 13.06 11.71
CA ASP A 130 6.40 13.96 10.70
C ASP A 130 5.38 14.32 9.60
N LEU A 131 4.55 13.37 9.17
CA LEU A 131 3.53 13.59 8.14
C LEU A 131 2.39 14.49 8.66
N GLU A 132 1.96 14.28 9.90
CA GLU A 132 0.98 15.14 10.57
C GLU A 132 1.51 16.56 10.74
N THR A 133 2.79 16.71 11.10
CA THR A 133 3.44 18.03 11.19
C THR A 133 3.50 18.73 9.83
N GLN A 134 3.87 18.00 8.77
CA GLN A 134 3.86 18.52 7.40
C GLN A 134 2.45 18.92 6.92
N LYS A 135 1.44 18.13 7.30
CA LYS A 135 0.05 18.46 7.01
C LYS A 135 -0.36 19.78 7.68
N LEU A 136 -0.03 19.97 8.96
CA LEU A 136 -0.32 21.22 9.68
C LEU A 136 0.36 22.43 9.02
N ASP A 137 1.60 22.29 8.56
CA ASP A 137 2.30 23.35 7.81
C ASP A 137 1.58 23.68 6.48
N LEU A 138 1.16 22.67 5.72
CA LEU A 138 0.40 22.87 4.49
C LEU A 138 -0.97 23.52 4.74
N GLU A 139 -1.67 23.14 5.80
CA GLU A 139 -2.95 23.75 6.21
C GLU A 139 -2.76 25.22 6.62
N ALA A 140 -1.68 25.55 7.34
CA ALA A 140 -1.33 26.93 7.68
C ALA A 140 -1.04 27.77 6.42
N GLN A 141 -0.28 27.22 5.46
CA GLN A 141 -0.02 27.87 4.18
C GLN A 141 -1.30 28.07 3.37
N GLN A 142 -2.19 27.08 3.33
CA GLN A 142 -3.51 27.20 2.70
C GLN A 142 -4.33 28.33 3.35
N SER A 143 -4.37 28.40 4.69
CA SER A 143 -5.05 29.47 5.43
C SER A 143 -4.51 30.85 5.07
N GLN A 144 -3.18 30.99 4.89
CA GLN A 144 -2.59 32.23 4.42
C GLN A 144 -3.07 32.58 3.00
N GLN A 145 -3.12 31.60 2.08
CA GLN A 145 -3.61 31.84 0.71
C GLN A 145 -5.11 32.18 0.66
N LEU A 146 -5.91 31.62 1.57
CA LEU A 146 -7.32 31.95 1.74
C LEU A 146 -7.50 33.38 2.25
N ALA A 147 -6.65 33.85 3.17
CA ALA A 147 -6.66 35.24 3.62
C ALA A 147 -6.32 36.22 2.48
N VAL A 148 -5.34 35.88 1.63
CA VAL A 148 -5.03 36.67 0.43
C VAL A 148 -6.21 36.68 -0.54
N LEU A 149 -6.87 35.54 -0.77
CA LEU A 149 -8.08 35.50 -1.60
C LEU A 149 -9.18 36.39 -1.02
N ALA A 150 -9.39 36.35 0.30
CA ALA A 150 -10.38 37.18 0.97
C ALA A 150 -10.10 38.67 0.77
N GLU A 151 -8.84 39.09 0.88
CA GLU A 151 -8.40 40.47 0.59
C GLU A 151 -8.71 40.87 -0.87
N LEU A 152 -8.37 40.02 -1.83
CA LEU A 152 -8.67 40.26 -3.25
C LEU A 152 -10.18 40.31 -3.53
N THR A 153 -11.01 39.55 -2.81
CA THR A 153 -12.47 39.59 -2.99
C THR A 153 -13.14 40.74 -2.26
N ALA A 154 -12.53 41.23 -1.17
CA ALA A 154 -13.02 42.41 -0.45
C ALA A 154 -12.86 43.69 -1.29
N GLY A 155 -11.91 43.69 -2.22
CA GLY A 155 -11.66 44.81 -3.12
C GLY A 155 -11.08 46.01 -2.39
N GLU A 156 -11.37 47.21 -2.91
CA GLU A 156 -10.81 48.42 -2.34
C GLU A 156 -11.50 48.90 -1.06
N ARG A 157 -10.73 49.58 -0.22
CA ARG A 157 -11.24 50.11 1.05
C ARG A 157 -12.33 51.14 0.81
N LYS A 158 -13.41 51.06 1.59
CA LYS A 158 -14.56 51.96 1.49
C LYS A 158 -14.15 53.43 1.63
N GLU A 159 -13.21 53.72 2.52
CA GLU A 159 -12.71 55.08 2.77
C GLU A 159 -12.04 55.67 1.51
N ARG A 160 -11.36 54.84 0.73
CA ARG A 160 -10.72 55.26 -0.53
C ARG A 160 -11.76 55.56 -1.61
N ILE A 161 -12.79 54.72 -1.71
CA ILE A 161 -13.92 54.92 -2.63
C ILE A 161 -14.69 56.19 -2.26
N ASP A 162 -14.97 56.41 -0.97
CA ASP A 162 -15.70 57.59 -0.51
C ASP A 162 -14.89 58.88 -0.72
N ALA A 163 -13.56 58.84 -0.52
CA ALA A 163 -12.69 59.95 -0.86
C ALA A 163 -12.70 60.26 -2.38
N ALA A 164 -12.69 59.24 -3.24
CA ALA A 164 -12.79 59.42 -4.68
C ALA A 164 -14.16 59.99 -5.10
N ARG A 165 -15.26 59.51 -4.50
CA ARG A 165 -16.61 60.07 -4.70
C ARG A 165 -16.68 61.54 -4.30
N ALA A 166 -16.14 61.89 -3.13
CA ALA A 166 -16.10 63.28 -2.67
C ALA A 166 -15.30 64.17 -3.64
N LYS A 167 -14.21 63.64 -4.21
CA LYS A 167 -13.41 64.34 -5.22
C LYS A 167 -14.19 64.57 -6.52
N VAL A 168 -14.91 63.56 -7.01
CA VAL A 168 -15.79 63.69 -8.18
C VAL A 168 -16.86 64.74 -7.92
N GLN A 169 -17.55 64.67 -6.78
CA GLN A 169 -18.56 65.66 -6.40
C GLN A 169 -17.98 67.08 -6.34
N GLN A 170 -16.83 67.25 -5.70
CA GLN A 170 -16.15 68.55 -5.61
C GLN A 170 -15.84 69.13 -7.00
N LEU A 171 -15.34 68.31 -7.93
CA LEU A 171 -15.01 68.76 -9.28
C LEU A 171 -16.26 69.06 -10.10
N GLN A 172 -17.32 68.27 -9.90
CA GLN A 172 -18.61 68.48 -10.54
C GLN A 172 -19.23 69.83 -10.12
N GLU A 173 -19.19 70.18 -8.85
CA GLU A 173 -19.69 71.49 -8.37
C GLU A 173 -18.83 72.67 -8.84
N ARG A 174 -17.51 72.46 -8.99
CA ARG A 174 -16.65 73.49 -9.58
C ARG A 174 -16.93 73.69 -11.05
N LEU A 175 -17.14 72.60 -11.78
CA LEU A 175 -17.49 72.65 -13.20
C LEU A 175 -18.85 73.33 -13.40
N SER A 176 -19.86 72.99 -12.61
CA SER A 176 -21.20 73.60 -12.71
C SER A 176 -21.14 75.13 -12.52
N LEU A 177 -20.35 75.60 -11.55
CA LEU A 177 -20.10 77.02 -11.32
C LEU A 177 -19.41 77.68 -12.53
N GLU A 178 -18.33 77.08 -13.05
CA GLU A 178 -17.61 77.67 -14.19
C GLU A 178 -18.41 77.64 -15.50
N VAL A 179 -19.25 76.62 -15.71
CA VAL A 179 -20.20 76.58 -16.83
C VAL A 179 -21.21 77.72 -16.73
N ALA A 180 -21.79 77.95 -15.54
CA ALA A 180 -22.73 79.06 -15.34
C ALA A 180 -22.05 80.45 -15.54
N LYS A 181 -20.77 80.58 -15.17
CA LYS A 181 -19.98 81.79 -15.45
C LYS A 181 -19.73 81.95 -16.95
N ARG A 182 -19.41 80.86 -17.65
CA ARG A 182 -19.20 80.86 -19.11
C ARG A 182 -20.47 81.32 -19.83
N GLU A 183 -21.61 80.73 -19.50
CA GLU A 183 -22.92 81.10 -20.08
C GLU A 183 -23.24 82.59 -19.87
N ARG A 184 -22.96 83.11 -18.66
CA ARG A 184 -23.15 84.54 -18.38
C ARG A 184 -22.22 85.43 -19.20
N ARG A 185 -20.94 85.04 -19.38
CA ARG A 185 -19.96 85.80 -20.16
C ARG A 185 -20.26 85.74 -21.65
N GLU A 186 -20.72 84.60 -22.14
CA GLU A 186 -21.18 84.43 -23.52
C GLU A 186 -22.26 85.46 -23.85
N TYR A 187 -23.27 85.60 -22.96
CA TYR A 187 -24.29 86.63 -23.11
C TYR A 187 -23.71 88.05 -23.12
N LEU A 188 -22.83 88.39 -22.16
CA LEU A 188 -22.22 89.73 -22.10
C LEU A 188 -21.32 90.05 -23.30
N TYR A 189 -20.66 89.04 -23.89
CA TYR A 189 -19.86 89.20 -25.10
C TYR A 189 -20.74 89.50 -26.31
N GLN A 190 -21.87 88.79 -26.45
CA GLN A 190 -22.87 89.03 -27.50
C GLN A 190 -23.46 90.44 -27.41
N GLU A 191 -23.63 90.97 -26.19
CA GLU A 191 -24.06 92.35 -25.93
C GLU A 191 -22.91 93.39 -26.06
N GLY A 192 -21.68 92.96 -26.37
CA GLY A 192 -20.52 93.84 -26.56
C GLY A 192 -19.91 94.41 -25.27
N ALA A 193 -20.26 93.86 -24.09
CA ALA A 193 -19.87 94.38 -22.78
C ALA A 193 -18.51 93.84 -22.27
N ILE A 194 -17.97 92.77 -22.87
CA ILE A 194 -16.67 92.17 -22.51
C ILE A 194 -15.84 91.83 -23.76
N SER A 195 -14.54 91.56 -23.60
CA SER A 195 -13.67 91.13 -24.71
C SER A 195 -13.76 89.62 -24.98
N LEU A 196 -13.35 89.19 -26.18
CA LEU A 196 -13.24 87.77 -26.54
C LEU A 196 -12.28 87.01 -25.61
N GLU A 197 -11.14 87.62 -25.28
CA GLU A 197 -10.15 87.04 -24.35
C GLU A 197 -10.79 86.68 -22.98
N GLN A 198 -11.67 87.53 -22.47
CA GLN A 198 -12.36 87.31 -21.19
C GLN A 198 -13.39 86.17 -21.25
N LEU A 199 -13.91 85.85 -22.43
CA LEU A 199 -14.78 84.70 -22.67
C LEU A 199 -13.95 83.42 -22.85
N ASP A 200 -12.86 83.51 -23.61
CA ASP A 200 -11.93 82.40 -23.85
C ASP A 200 -11.30 81.88 -22.55
N GLU A 201 -10.94 82.78 -21.63
CA GLU A 201 -10.39 82.42 -20.32
C GLU A 201 -11.33 81.48 -19.54
N VAL A 202 -12.62 81.83 -19.44
CA VAL A 202 -13.60 81.02 -18.70
C VAL A 202 -13.97 79.75 -19.47
N SER A 203 -14.01 79.83 -20.80
CA SER A 203 -14.20 78.66 -21.65
C SER A 203 -13.08 77.64 -21.45
N PHE A 204 -11.82 78.07 -21.45
CA PHE A 204 -10.67 77.23 -21.15
C PHE A 204 -10.76 76.62 -19.75
N ASN A 205 -11.05 77.42 -18.72
CA ASN A 205 -11.18 76.95 -17.34
C ASN A 205 -12.28 75.88 -17.19
N SER A 206 -13.43 76.07 -17.85
CA SER A 206 -14.51 75.07 -17.86
C SER A 206 -14.08 73.75 -18.51
N ASN A 207 -13.31 73.81 -19.62
CA ASN A 207 -12.81 72.63 -20.31
C ASN A 207 -11.77 71.88 -19.47
N VAL A 208 -10.88 72.61 -18.78
CA VAL A 208 -9.90 72.02 -17.85
C VAL A 208 -10.61 71.29 -16.71
N LEU A 209 -11.63 71.89 -16.11
CA LEU A 209 -12.41 71.25 -15.04
C LEU A 209 -13.19 70.03 -15.55
N ALA A 210 -13.71 70.06 -16.77
CA ALA A 210 -14.36 68.92 -17.39
C ALA A 210 -13.39 67.75 -17.58
N ALA A 211 -12.17 68.02 -18.05
CA ALA A 211 -11.13 67.00 -18.18
C ALA A 211 -10.72 66.41 -16.81
N GLN A 212 -10.56 67.26 -15.79
CA GLN A 212 -10.26 66.80 -14.42
C GLN A 212 -11.39 65.95 -13.83
N LEU A 213 -12.65 66.30 -14.10
CA LEU A 213 -13.80 65.51 -13.66
C LEU A 213 -13.79 64.12 -14.32
N ALA A 214 -13.54 64.05 -15.63
CA ALA A 214 -13.47 62.78 -16.35
C ALA A 214 -12.33 61.87 -15.84
N GLU A 215 -11.17 62.45 -15.52
CA GLU A 215 -10.07 61.74 -14.86
C GLU A 215 -10.49 61.18 -13.49
N ALA A 216 -11.11 62.01 -12.64
CA ALA A 216 -11.55 61.59 -11.31
C ALA A 216 -12.66 60.52 -11.37
N GLN A 217 -13.54 60.58 -12.36
CA GLN A 217 -14.56 59.55 -12.61
C GLN A 217 -13.92 58.22 -13.04
N SER A 218 -12.94 58.26 -13.95
CA SER A 218 -12.22 57.06 -14.39
C SER A 218 -11.50 56.37 -13.22
N LEU A 219 -10.90 57.17 -12.32
CA LEU A 219 -10.30 56.64 -11.09
C LEU A 219 -11.35 56.01 -10.16
N LEU A 220 -12.51 56.64 -9.99
CA LEU A 220 -13.59 56.07 -9.18
C LEU A 220 -14.08 54.75 -9.77
N ASP A 221 -14.24 54.67 -11.09
CA ASP A 221 -14.66 53.46 -11.78
C ASP A 221 -13.63 52.33 -11.64
N GLU A 222 -12.33 52.65 -11.69
CA GLU A 222 -11.25 51.69 -11.41
C GLU A 222 -11.35 51.14 -9.97
N LEU A 223 -11.57 52.00 -8.98
CA LEU A 223 -11.71 51.59 -7.58
C LEU A 223 -12.98 50.75 -7.34
N LEU A 224 -14.07 51.04 -8.06
CA LEU A 224 -15.33 50.28 -7.98
C LEU A 224 -15.27 48.94 -8.71
N ALA A 225 -14.55 48.87 -9.83
CA ALA A 225 -14.28 47.62 -10.54
C ALA A 225 -13.45 46.67 -9.66
N GLY A 226 -12.62 47.23 -8.77
CA GLY A 226 -11.88 46.48 -7.78
C GLY A 226 -10.88 45.52 -8.41
N THR A 227 -10.77 44.33 -7.85
CA THR A 227 -9.76 43.36 -8.27
C THR A 227 -10.21 42.58 -9.50
N ARG A 228 -9.28 42.38 -10.43
CA ARG A 228 -9.52 41.68 -11.69
C ARG A 228 -9.89 40.21 -11.46
N ILE A 229 -10.91 39.71 -12.16
CA ILE A 229 -11.36 38.31 -12.02
C ILE A 229 -10.24 37.32 -12.32
N GLU A 230 -9.36 37.65 -13.27
CA GLU A 230 -8.20 36.82 -13.64
C GLU A 230 -7.21 36.67 -12.47
N GLN A 231 -7.07 37.70 -11.63
CA GLN A 231 -6.24 37.63 -10.42
C GLN A 231 -6.89 36.75 -9.35
N ILE A 232 -8.20 36.89 -9.16
CA ILE A 232 -8.98 36.05 -8.23
C ILE A 232 -8.88 34.58 -8.65
N ASP A 233 -9.06 34.27 -9.93
CA ASP A 233 -9.01 32.91 -10.43
C ASP A 233 -7.60 32.31 -10.39
N LYS A 234 -6.57 33.13 -10.65
CA LYS A 234 -5.18 32.75 -10.39
C LYS A 234 -4.97 32.36 -8.92
N GLN A 235 -5.49 33.15 -7.98
CA GLN A 235 -5.35 32.85 -6.55
C GLN A 235 -6.13 31.59 -6.16
N LYS A 236 -7.34 31.37 -6.70
CA LYS A 236 -8.08 30.11 -6.51
C LYS A 236 -7.30 28.90 -7.03
N ALA A 237 -6.61 29.03 -8.16
CA ALA A 237 -5.78 27.96 -8.69
C ALA A 237 -4.60 27.62 -7.75
N VAL A 238 -4.01 28.62 -7.10
CA VAL A 238 -2.98 28.41 -6.06
C VAL A 238 -3.56 27.64 -4.87
N ILE A 239 -4.75 28.00 -4.38
CA ILE A 239 -5.43 27.27 -3.30
C ILE A 239 -5.71 25.83 -3.73
N LYS A 240 -6.24 25.61 -4.93
CA LYS A 240 -6.48 24.25 -5.45
C LYS A 240 -5.20 23.41 -5.52
N GLN A 241 -4.06 24.02 -5.82
CA GLN A 241 -2.77 23.33 -5.77
C GLN A 241 -2.37 22.95 -4.34
N MET A 242 -2.66 23.81 -3.35
CA MET A 242 -2.45 23.49 -1.93
C MET A 242 -3.38 22.36 -1.48
N ASP A 243 -4.64 22.38 -1.89
CA ASP A 243 -5.62 21.33 -1.60
C ASP A 243 -5.11 19.96 -2.09
N ALA A 244 -4.59 19.90 -3.32
CA ALA A 244 -4.01 18.67 -3.87
C ALA A 244 -2.78 18.18 -3.07
N LYS A 245 -1.96 19.09 -2.54
CA LYS A 245 -0.84 18.73 -1.66
C LYS A 245 -1.31 18.19 -0.32
N ILE A 246 -2.34 18.80 0.27
CA ILE A 246 -2.98 18.33 1.51
C ILE A 246 -3.63 16.96 1.30
N GLU A 247 -4.29 16.74 0.16
CA GLU A 247 -4.84 15.44 -0.20
C GLU A 247 -3.74 14.38 -0.31
N GLN A 248 -2.63 14.71 -0.98
CA GLN A 248 -1.48 13.81 -1.10
C GLN A 248 -0.90 13.39 0.26
N ILE A 249 -0.70 14.33 1.20
CA ILE A 249 -0.18 13.98 2.53
C ILE A 249 -1.19 13.16 3.33
N ASN A 250 -2.49 13.42 3.19
CA ASN A 250 -3.54 12.60 3.82
C ASN A 250 -3.56 11.17 3.27
N LEU A 251 -3.32 10.99 1.97
CA LEU A 251 -3.15 9.66 1.37
C LEU A 251 -1.92 8.96 1.94
N ASP A 252 -0.81 9.67 2.10
CA ASP A 252 0.40 9.11 2.71
C ASP A 252 0.18 8.69 4.16
N ILE A 253 -0.51 9.50 4.98
CA ILE A 253 -0.92 9.15 6.35
C ILE A 253 -1.85 7.93 6.34
N THR A 254 -2.77 7.84 5.39
CA THR A 254 -3.68 6.69 5.26
C THR A 254 -2.91 5.42 4.93
N LYS A 255 -1.96 5.48 3.99
CA LYS A 255 -1.09 4.38 3.56
C LYS A 255 -0.11 3.92 4.65
N SER A 256 0.17 4.76 5.64
CA SER A 256 0.92 4.38 6.85
C SER A 256 0.16 3.44 7.79
N ASN A 257 -1.12 3.15 7.52
CA ASN A 257 -1.89 2.13 8.24
C ASN A 257 -2.02 0.90 7.36
N LEU A 258 -1.45 -0.23 7.81
CA LEU A 258 -1.60 -1.51 7.14
C LEU A 258 -2.99 -2.07 7.43
N LYS A 259 -3.78 -2.31 6.37
CA LYS A 259 -5.14 -2.85 6.48
C LYS A 259 -5.24 -4.20 5.76
N SER A 260 -6.06 -5.09 6.30
CA SER A 260 -6.31 -6.38 5.65
C SER A 260 -7.19 -6.22 4.39
N PRO A 261 -6.78 -6.68 3.20
CA PRO A 261 -7.62 -6.61 2.00
C PRO A 261 -8.77 -7.63 1.98
N TYR A 262 -8.74 -8.64 2.88
CA TYR A 262 -9.75 -9.69 2.98
C TYR A 262 -9.86 -10.23 4.41
N SER A 263 -10.95 -10.94 4.72
CA SER A 263 -11.09 -11.62 6.01
C SER A 263 -10.32 -12.95 6.00
N GLY A 264 -9.62 -13.28 7.08
CA GLY A 264 -8.75 -14.46 7.16
C GLY A 264 -8.12 -14.65 8.54
N THR A 265 -7.14 -15.53 8.62
CA THR A 265 -6.32 -15.76 9.84
C THR A 265 -4.87 -15.38 9.55
N ILE A 266 -4.19 -14.77 10.52
CA ILE A 266 -2.77 -14.43 10.43
C ILE A 266 -1.95 -15.71 10.54
N ALA A 267 -1.20 -16.04 9.47
CA ALA A 267 -0.36 -17.23 9.41
C ALA A 267 0.98 -17.03 10.12
N GLN A 268 1.59 -15.85 9.95
CA GLN A 268 2.85 -15.49 10.58
C GLN A 268 2.93 -13.97 10.74
N GLN A 269 3.59 -13.52 11.80
CA GLN A 269 3.97 -12.13 12.00
C GLN A 269 5.48 -11.98 11.80
N LEU A 270 5.89 -11.11 10.88
CA LEU A 270 7.30 -10.85 10.53
C LEU A 270 7.80 -9.49 11.01
N ILE A 271 6.92 -8.66 11.58
CA ILE A 271 7.23 -7.31 12.04
C ILE A 271 6.82 -7.13 13.51
N ASP A 272 7.70 -6.48 14.26
CA ASP A 272 7.45 -6.12 15.66
C ASP A 272 7.45 -4.59 15.84
N GLU A 273 6.84 -4.14 16.94
CA GLU A 273 6.85 -2.73 17.32
C GLU A 273 8.29 -2.19 17.45
N GLY A 274 8.52 -1.00 16.92
CA GLY A 274 9.83 -0.37 16.88
C GLY A 274 10.71 -0.77 15.69
N THR A 275 10.32 -1.77 14.90
CA THR A 275 11.03 -2.19 13.70
C THR A 275 10.94 -1.12 12.61
N LEU A 276 12.03 -0.91 11.87
CA LEU A 276 12.04 -0.07 10.68
C LEU A 276 11.74 -0.94 9.47
N VAL A 277 10.66 -0.63 8.75
CA VAL A 277 10.26 -1.37 7.55
C VAL A 277 10.54 -0.55 6.30
N SER A 278 10.96 -1.22 5.24
CA SER A 278 11.09 -0.62 3.90
C SER A 278 9.83 -0.82 3.07
N LEU A 279 9.74 -0.11 1.94
CA LEU A 279 8.62 -0.22 1.00
C LEU A 279 8.49 -1.66 0.49
N GLY A 280 7.32 -2.27 0.66
CA GLY A 280 7.02 -3.62 0.15
C GLY A 280 7.65 -4.77 0.94
N GLU A 281 8.26 -4.48 2.08
CA GLU A 281 8.69 -5.49 3.04
C GLU A 281 7.45 -6.04 3.76
N SER A 282 7.33 -7.37 3.80
CA SER A 282 6.14 -8.11 4.21
C SER A 282 6.46 -9.12 5.29
#